data_AF-A0A2E8A810-F1
#
_entry.id   AF-A0A2E8A810-F1
#
_cell.length_a   1.000
_cell.length_b   1.000
_cell.length_c   1.000
_cell.angle_alpha   90.00
_cell.angle_beta   90.00
_cell.angle_gamma   90.00
#
_symmetry.space_group_name_H-M   'P 1'
#
loop_
_entity.id
_entity.type
_entity.pdbx_description
1 polymer ?
#
loop_
_entity_poly.entity_id
_entity_poly.type
_entity_poly.pdbx_seq_one_letter_code
_entity_poly.pdbx_strand_id
1 'polypeptide(L)'
;MLKFYLSSIFKKLFSDGFKSDSVKKPLDFRWSDPQDEKQGWDYLLRRIQLSAQKGNVDCICLIGPDIELANYIESLVVGEYLFWKFSSVEELVYSVRTSNLSVLVGISSLSAKQIHQLARELLKNEETSLIPIEYAVIPKLENQLIDKMWEDSKDFISPLCLISPKWETLFKESCELFEPKMGIRDFMDLIQGLQNITSRNLAGNIAEFGSFRGQSGYLIARFLESLDSERKLFMFDMFDSFPVEIIGVDHFWSKTHEVDFAEIKEKFVGLKNIEFVKGDFTITFENSNCGKLALVFVDCDSFRGTDFLINKIFDDYLIKGGVMIFEDYGHACLLGNRLAVHKGFDNRQNAFCFFSQFSGSYIVCKTH
;
A
#
# COMPACT_ATOMS: atom_id res chain seq x y z
N MET A 1 -4.58 40.51 -34.16
CA MET A 1 -5.92 39.93 -33.96
C MET A 1 -6.56 39.79 -35.34
N LEU A 2 -6.94 38.63 -35.86
CA LEU A 2 -7.07 37.25 -35.38
C LEU A 2 -7.23 36.38 -36.65
N LYS A 3 -6.89 35.09 -36.60
CA LYS A 3 -7.00 34.05 -37.66
C LYS A 3 -5.71 33.72 -38.45
N PHE A 4 -4.63 33.48 -37.71
CA PHE A 4 -3.58 32.52 -38.07
C PHE A 4 -3.66 31.42 -37.01
N TYR A 5 -4.41 30.31 -37.20
CA TYR A 5 -4.32 29.12 -36.31
C TYR A 5 -5.08 27.85 -36.77
N LEU A 6 -5.23 27.57 -38.07
CA LEU A 6 -6.00 26.38 -38.51
C LEU A 6 -5.42 25.57 -39.68
N SER A 7 -4.11 25.62 -39.98
CA SER A 7 -3.56 24.86 -41.13
C SER A 7 -2.39 23.92 -40.86
N SER A 8 -2.02 23.62 -39.61
CA SER A 8 -0.88 22.71 -39.34
C SER A 8 -1.24 21.32 -38.78
N ILE A 9 -2.53 20.98 -38.60
CA ILE A 9 -2.92 19.73 -37.92
C ILE A 9 -3.30 18.60 -38.90
N PHE A 10 -3.45 18.88 -40.19
CA PHE A 10 -3.77 17.84 -41.18
C PHE A 10 -2.67 17.71 -42.22
N LYS A 11 -2.08 16.52 -42.30
CA LYS A 11 -1.11 16.03 -43.30
C LYS A 11 0.38 16.21 -42.94
N LYS A 12 0.85 15.37 -42.04
CA LYS A 12 1.99 14.48 -42.33
C LYS A 12 1.80 13.16 -41.58
N LEU A 13 1.32 12.13 -42.29
CA LEU A 13 2.02 10.84 -42.49
C LEU A 13 2.07 10.02 -41.18
N PHE A 14 1.20 9.04 -40.92
CA PHE A 14 0.99 7.81 -41.70
C PHE A 14 2.25 7.36 -42.46
N SER A 15 3.09 6.62 -41.76
CA SER A 15 3.96 5.60 -42.34
C SER A 15 3.95 4.39 -41.40
N ASP A 16 3.02 3.49 -41.73
CA ASP A 16 3.04 2.04 -41.60
C ASP A 16 3.76 1.35 -40.43
N GLY A 17 2.95 0.55 -39.73
CA GLY A 17 3.37 -0.80 -39.40
C GLY A 17 3.63 -1.08 -37.92
N PHE A 18 2.60 -1.03 -37.09
CA PHE A 18 2.60 -1.84 -35.87
C PHE A 18 1.53 -2.93 -35.95
N LYS A 19 2.05 -4.14 -35.87
CA LYS A 19 1.35 -5.43 -35.90
C LYS A 19 0.28 -5.46 -34.81
N SER A 20 -0.75 -6.26 -35.08
CA SER A 20 -1.73 -6.69 -34.09
C SER A 20 -1.03 -7.49 -32.99
N ASP A 21 -0.49 -6.79 -31.99
CA ASP A 21 -0.17 -7.41 -30.73
C ASP A 21 -1.47 -7.50 -29.93
N SER A 22 -1.82 -8.73 -29.60
CA SER A 22 -2.93 -9.12 -28.73
C SER A 22 -3.12 -8.08 -27.62
N VAL A 23 -4.26 -7.40 -27.62
CA VAL A 23 -4.69 -6.58 -26.49
C VAL A 23 -4.85 -7.53 -25.31
N LYS A 24 -3.78 -7.75 -24.54
CA LYS A 24 -3.94 -8.01 -23.12
C LYS A 24 -4.65 -6.79 -22.60
N LYS A 25 -5.97 -6.89 -22.39
CA LYS A 25 -6.71 -5.90 -21.60
C LYS A 25 -5.84 -5.68 -20.35
N PRO A 26 -5.46 -4.44 -20.01
CA PRO A 26 -4.89 -4.23 -18.70
C PRO A 26 -5.89 -4.83 -17.71
N LEU A 27 -5.41 -5.67 -16.80
CA LEU A 27 -6.11 -5.94 -15.55
C LEU A 27 -6.13 -4.59 -14.81
N ASP A 28 -6.99 -3.68 -15.28
CA ASP A 28 -7.05 -2.35 -14.73
C ASP A 28 -7.83 -2.48 -13.43
N PHE A 29 -7.07 -2.69 -12.36
CA PHE A 29 -7.56 -2.67 -10.99
C PHE A 29 -7.82 -1.23 -10.53
N ARG A 30 -7.78 -0.22 -11.42
CA ARG A 30 -8.09 1.16 -11.11
C ARG A 30 -9.55 1.47 -11.44
N TRP A 31 -10.18 2.07 -10.45
CA TRP A 31 -11.51 2.63 -10.52
C TRP A 31 -11.42 4.03 -11.14
N SER A 32 -12.11 4.27 -12.26
CA SER A 32 -12.04 5.55 -12.99
C SER A 32 -12.72 6.72 -12.27
N ASP A 33 -13.86 6.49 -11.61
CA ASP A 33 -14.52 7.48 -10.77
C ASP A 33 -14.82 6.91 -9.38
N PRO A 34 -13.98 7.17 -8.36
CA PRO A 34 -14.12 6.60 -7.02
C PRO A 34 -15.41 6.97 -6.29
N GLN A 35 -16.32 7.74 -6.91
CA GLN A 35 -17.62 8.13 -6.37
C GLN A 35 -18.80 7.38 -7.00
N ASP A 36 -18.59 6.65 -8.10
CA ASP A 36 -19.63 5.90 -8.78
C ASP A 36 -19.86 4.53 -8.13
N GLU A 37 -20.86 4.45 -7.24
CA GLU A 37 -21.21 3.21 -6.53
C GLU A 37 -21.39 2.00 -7.44
N LYS A 38 -21.94 2.20 -8.64
CA LYS A 38 -22.11 1.11 -9.61
C LYS A 38 -20.78 0.62 -10.15
N GLN A 39 -19.84 1.52 -10.45
CA GLN A 39 -18.46 1.12 -10.78
C GLN A 39 -17.79 0.39 -9.62
N GLY A 40 -18.11 0.75 -8.38
CA GLY A 40 -17.65 0.03 -7.18
C GLY A 40 -18.18 -1.39 -7.07
N TRP A 41 -19.48 -1.56 -7.34
CA TRP A 41 -20.13 -2.87 -7.40
C TRP A 41 -19.51 -3.73 -8.50
N ASP A 42 -19.37 -3.16 -9.69
CA ASP A 42 -18.70 -3.81 -10.84
C ASP A 42 -17.26 -4.20 -10.50
N TYR A 43 -16.55 -3.35 -9.78
CA TYR A 43 -15.17 -3.58 -9.37
C TYR A 43 -15.06 -4.75 -8.39
N LEU A 44 -15.89 -4.75 -7.34
CA LEU A 44 -15.97 -5.87 -6.39
C LEU A 44 -16.35 -7.18 -7.08
N LEU A 45 -17.39 -7.14 -7.94
CA LEU A 45 -17.81 -8.28 -8.74
C LEU A 45 -16.66 -8.87 -9.55
N ARG A 46 -15.88 -8.03 -10.25
CA ARG A 46 -14.72 -8.49 -11.05
C ARG A 46 -13.65 -9.13 -10.18
N ARG A 47 -13.39 -8.57 -8.99
CA ARG A 47 -12.42 -9.13 -8.05
C ARG A 47 -12.87 -10.50 -7.54
N ILE A 48 -14.12 -10.62 -7.10
CA ILE A 48 -14.72 -11.89 -6.67
C ILE A 48 -14.66 -12.92 -7.81
N GLN A 49 -15.07 -12.54 -9.02
CA GLN A 49 -15.03 -13.42 -10.19
C GLN A 49 -13.61 -13.90 -10.49
N LEU A 50 -12.62 -13.00 -10.47
CA LEU A 50 -11.24 -13.34 -10.77
C LEU A 50 -10.66 -14.28 -9.71
N SER A 51 -10.92 -14.00 -8.44
CA SER A 51 -10.43 -14.82 -7.33
C SER A 51 -11.13 -16.18 -7.26
N ALA A 52 -12.42 -16.26 -7.59
CA ALA A 52 -13.16 -17.52 -7.71
C ALA A 52 -12.75 -18.36 -8.93
N GLN A 53 -12.23 -17.74 -10.00
CA GLN A 53 -11.69 -18.46 -11.15
C GLN A 53 -10.25 -18.95 -10.90
N LYS A 54 -9.46 -18.16 -10.15
CA LYS A 54 -8.07 -18.50 -9.82
C LYS A 54 -7.97 -19.51 -8.69
N GLY A 55 -8.76 -19.32 -7.63
CA GLY A 55 -8.89 -20.27 -6.53
C GLY A 55 -9.89 -21.33 -6.93
N ASN A 56 -9.56 -22.60 -6.75
CA ASN A 56 -10.51 -23.70 -6.93
C ASN A 56 -11.59 -23.61 -5.82
N VAL A 57 -12.54 -22.69 -5.97
CA VAL A 57 -13.54 -22.26 -4.99
C VAL A 57 -14.87 -22.95 -5.29
N ASP A 58 -15.47 -23.57 -4.28
CA ASP A 58 -16.77 -24.23 -4.39
C ASP A 58 -17.92 -23.26 -3.99
N CYS A 59 -17.63 -22.34 -3.06
CA CYS A 59 -18.63 -21.45 -2.49
C CYS A 59 -18.14 -20.00 -2.37
N ILE A 60 -18.98 -19.06 -2.80
CA ILE A 60 -18.79 -17.63 -2.60
C ILE A 60 -19.70 -17.18 -1.44
N CYS A 61 -19.09 -16.71 -0.37
CA CYS A 61 -19.77 -16.13 0.78
C CYS A 61 -19.78 -14.60 0.67
N LEU A 62 -20.96 -14.00 0.56
CA LEU A 62 -21.14 -12.55 0.58
C LEU A 62 -21.53 -12.11 2.00
N ILE A 63 -20.66 -11.36 2.67
CA ILE A 63 -20.85 -10.93 4.06
C ILE A 63 -20.92 -9.41 4.15
N GLY A 64 -21.95 -8.88 4.79
CA GLY A 64 -22.08 -7.46 5.01
C GLY A 64 -23.53 -6.96 4.98
N PRO A 65 -23.74 -5.69 5.33
CA PRO A 65 -25.08 -5.12 5.48
C PRO A 65 -25.78 -4.79 4.16
N ASP A 66 -25.06 -4.70 3.04
CA ASP A 66 -25.64 -4.33 1.73
C ASP A 66 -26.16 -5.58 1.00
N ILE A 67 -27.45 -5.87 1.22
CA ILE A 67 -28.15 -7.01 0.62
C ILE A 67 -28.32 -6.82 -0.90
N GLU A 68 -28.49 -5.58 -1.37
CA GLU A 68 -28.67 -5.30 -2.79
C GLU A 68 -27.38 -5.58 -3.56
N LEU A 69 -26.23 -5.13 -3.04
CA LEU A 69 -24.92 -5.47 -3.58
C LEU A 69 -24.68 -6.98 -3.58
N ALA A 70 -25.03 -7.67 -2.49
CA ALA A 70 -24.89 -9.12 -2.43
C ALA A 70 -25.73 -9.85 -3.50
N ASN A 71 -26.99 -9.43 -3.69
CA ASN A 71 -27.87 -9.96 -4.74
C ASN A 71 -27.35 -9.63 -6.15
N TYR A 72 -26.82 -8.42 -6.34
CA TYR A 72 -26.25 -7.98 -7.59
C TYR A 72 -25.06 -8.86 -8.00
N ILE A 73 -24.12 -9.11 -7.08
CA ILE A 73 -22.96 -9.96 -7.32
C ILE A 73 -23.39 -11.39 -7.67
N GLU A 74 -24.23 -12.02 -6.85
CA GLU A 74 -24.71 -13.39 -7.10
C GLU A 74 -25.35 -13.53 -8.49
N SER A 75 -26.12 -12.53 -8.93
CA SER A 75 -26.81 -12.58 -10.22
C SER A 75 -25.91 -12.49 -11.45
N LEU A 76 -24.66 -12.03 -11.30
CA LEU A 76 -23.75 -11.71 -12.41
C LEU A 76 -22.44 -12.50 -12.40
N VAL A 77 -22.07 -13.12 -11.27
CA VAL A 77 -20.93 -14.04 -11.25
C VAL A 77 -21.23 -15.23 -12.16
N VAL A 78 -20.29 -15.52 -13.05
CA VAL A 78 -20.35 -16.61 -14.01
C VAL A 78 -19.57 -17.80 -13.49
N GLY A 79 -20.22 -18.94 -13.37
CA GLY A 79 -19.65 -20.22 -12.94
C GLY A 79 -20.63 -21.04 -12.10
N GLU A 80 -20.29 -22.29 -11.81
CA GLU A 80 -21.07 -23.15 -10.92
C GLU A 80 -20.55 -23.01 -9.48
N TYR A 81 -21.02 -21.99 -8.78
CA TYR A 81 -20.66 -21.72 -7.38
C TYR A 81 -21.89 -21.80 -6.48
N LEU A 82 -21.71 -22.30 -5.26
CA LEU A 82 -22.69 -22.13 -4.19
C LEU A 82 -22.58 -20.71 -3.62
N PHE A 83 -23.71 -20.10 -3.26
CA PHE A 83 -23.74 -18.79 -2.63
C PHE A 83 -24.23 -18.86 -1.19
N TRP A 84 -23.45 -18.27 -0.29
CA TRP A 84 -23.85 -17.99 1.08
C TRP A 84 -23.94 -16.48 1.30
N LYS A 85 -24.90 -16.06 2.12
CA LYS A 85 -25.07 -14.66 2.51
C LYS A 85 -25.26 -14.58 4.01
N PHE A 86 -24.40 -13.82 4.67
CA PHE A 86 -24.43 -13.66 6.11
C PHE A 86 -24.38 -12.20 6.52
N SER A 87 -24.98 -11.92 7.67
CA SER A 87 -24.93 -10.60 8.28
C SER A 87 -23.80 -10.45 9.30
N SER A 88 -23.24 -11.58 9.75
CA SER A 88 -22.22 -11.65 10.80
C SER A 88 -21.15 -12.72 10.49
N VAL A 89 -19.96 -12.56 11.05
CA VAL A 89 -18.85 -13.52 10.85
C VAL A 89 -19.12 -14.83 11.61
N GLU A 90 -19.83 -14.78 12.73
CA GLU A 90 -20.17 -15.95 13.52
C GLU A 90 -20.99 -16.99 12.74
N GLU A 91 -21.94 -16.53 11.91
CA GLU A 91 -22.73 -17.40 11.03
C GLU A 91 -21.84 -18.09 9.99
N LEU A 92 -20.91 -17.35 9.39
CA LEU A 92 -19.93 -17.89 8.44
C LEU A 92 -19.06 -18.97 9.09
N VAL A 93 -18.53 -18.72 10.29
CA VAL A 93 -17.68 -19.69 11.01
C VAL A 93 -18.42 -21.02 11.21
N TYR A 94 -19.70 -20.98 11.58
CA TYR A 94 -20.49 -22.19 11.74
C TYR A 94 -20.65 -22.97 10.41
N SER A 95 -20.94 -22.27 9.31
CA SER A 95 -21.06 -22.89 7.98
C SER A 95 -19.74 -23.44 7.45
N VAL A 96 -18.63 -22.74 7.65
CA VAL A 96 -17.28 -23.22 7.28
C VAL A 96 -16.96 -24.51 8.05
N ARG A 97 -17.15 -24.53 9.38
CA ARG A 97 -16.87 -25.71 10.21
C ARG A 97 -17.67 -26.95 9.87
N THR A 98 -18.88 -26.77 9.33
CA THR A 98 -19.83 -27.85 9.05
C THR A 98 -19.77 -28.32 7.60
N SER A 99 -18.94 -27.69 6.77
CA SER A 99 -18.76 -28.01 5.35
C SER A 99 -17.31 -28.36 5.04
N ASN A 100 -17.07 -29.00 3.89
CA ASN A 100 -15.71 -29.21 3.34
C ASN A 100 -15.49 -28.36 2.08
N LEU A 101 -16.22 -27.23 1.96
CA LEU A 101 -16.19 -26.39 0.77
C LEU A 101 -14.98 -25.45 0.80
N SER A 102 -14.33 -25.26 -0.35
CA SER A 102 -13.39 -24.16 -0.57
C SER A 102 -14.19 -22.86 -0.70
N VAL A 103 -13.96 -21.92 0.22
CA VAL A 103 -14.74 -20.67 0.32
C VAL A 103 -13.92 -19.47 -0.17
N LEU A 104 -14.60 -18.54 -0.83
CA LEU A 104 -14.14 -17.16 -1.07
C LEU A 104 -15.10 -16.20 -0.37
N VAL A 105 -14.58 -15.23 0.37
CA VAL A 105 -15.40 -14.20 1.01
C VAL A 105 -15.39 -12.93 0.17
N GLY A 106 -16.58 -12.42 -0.17
CA GLY A 106 -16.78 -11.08 -0.70
C GLY A 106 -17.45 -10.20 0.37
N ILE A 107 -16.86 -9.06 0.71
CA ILE A 107 -17.49 -8.12 1.66
C ILE A 107 -18.51 -7.25 0.91
N SER A 108 -19.81 -7.48 1.14
CA SER A 108 -20.91 -6.71 0.57
C SER A 108 -21.13 -5.40 1.33
N SER A 109 -20.13 -4.52 1.23
CA SER A 109 -20.16 -3.13 1.69
C SER A 109 -19.02 -2.36 1.01
N LEU A 110 -19.27 -1.10 0.64
CA LEU A 110 -18.25 -0.18 0.14
C LEU A 110 -17.69 0.75 1.22
N SER A 111 -18.19 0.65 2.45
CA SER A 111 -17.79 1.49 3.58
C SER A 111 -16.49 0.98 4.20
N ALA A 112 -15.44 1.81 4.18
CA ALA A 112 -14.14 1.48 4.77
C ALA A 112 -14.25 1.02 6.23
N LYS A 113 -15.11 1.65 7.03
CA LYS A 113 -15.31 1.30 8.45
C LYS A 113 -15.91 -0.10 8.62
N GLN A 114 -16.92 -0.45 7.82
CA GLN A 114 -17.59 -1.75 7.89
C GLN A 114 -16.68 -2.86 7.36
N ILE A 115 -15.98 -2.59 6.25
CA ILE A 115 -14.96 -3.48 5.68
C ILE A 115 -13.88 -3.77 6.73
N HIS A 116 -13.35 -2.74 7.38
CA HIS A 116 -12.34 -2.89 8.41
C HIS A 116 -12.82 -3.72 9.60
N GLN A 117 -14.05 -3.48 10.08
CA GLN A 117 -14.63 -4.26 11.17
C GLN A 117 -14.76 -5.75 10.80
N LEU A 118 -15.40 -6.06 9.68
CA LEU A 118 -15.61 -7.44 9.24
C LEU A 118 -14.27 -8.15 8.99
N ALA A 119 -13.30 -7.49 8.37
CA ALA A 119 -11.99 -8.07 8.15
C ALA A 119 -11.22 -8.32 9.46
N ARG A 120 -11.36 -7.45 10.48
CA ARG A 120 -10.82 -7.74 11.83
C ARG A 120 -11.43 -8.99 12.44
N GLU A 121 -12.75 -9.16 12.31
CA GLU A 121 -13.46 -10.32 12.84
C GLU A 121 -13.04 -11.60 12.11
N LEU A 122 -12.98 -11.58 10.77
CA LEU A 122 -12.50 -12.70 9.94
C LEU A 122 -11.06 -13.08 10.25
N LEU A 123 -10.18 -12.10 10.42
CA LEU A 123 -8.76 -12.35 10.68
C LEU A 123 -8.48 -12.88 12.10
N LYS A 124 -9.33 -12.56 13.07
CA LYS A 124 -9.20 -13.03 14.46
C LYS A 124 -9.57 -14.49 14.65
N ASN A 125 -10.31 -15.08 13.71
CA ASN A 125 -10.83 -16.43 13.82
C ASN A 125 -10.00 -17.40 12.94
N GLU A 126 -9.56 -18.50 13.53
CA GLU A 126 -8.66 -19.47 12.86
C GLU A 126 -9.31 -20.15 11.65
N GLU A 127 -10.63 -20.33 11.67
CA GLU A 127 -11.36 -20.94 10.56
C GLU A 127 -11.51 -20.00 9.35
N THR A 128 -11.47 -18.69 9.56
CA THR A 128 -11.69 -17.70 8.50
C THR A 128 -10.44 -16.92 8.09
N SER A 129 -9.38 -16.90 8.90
CA SER A 129 -8.21 -16.04 8.67
C SER A 129 -7.43 -16.34 7.39
N LEU A 130 -7.52 -17.58 6.89
CA LEU A 130 -6.86 -18.03 5.66
C LEU A 130 -7.81 -18.03 4.44
N ILE A 131 -9.10 -17.77 4.64
CA ILE A 131 -10.08 -17.72 3.55
C ILE A 131 -9.82 -16.44 2.75
N PRO A 132 -9.58 -16.52 1.42
CA PRO A 132 -9.37 -15.32 0.61
C PRO A 132 -10.54 -14.33 0.72
N ILE A 133 -10.22 -13.04 0.82
CA ILE A 133 -11.19 -11.96 1.01
C ILE A 133 -11.10 -10.99 -0.16
N GLU A 134 -12.23 -10.69 -0.78
CA GLU A 134 -12.37 -9.62 -1.76
C GLU A 134 -13.26 -8.51 -1.23
N TYR A 135 -12.82 -7.28 -1.44
CA TYR A 135 -13.52 -6.08 -1.02
C TYR A 135 -13.26 -4.96 -2.02
N ALA A 136 -14.17 -4.00 -2.03
CA ALA A 136 -14.02 -2.74 -2.74
C ALA A 136 -14.41 -1.63 -1.78
N VAL A 137 -13.70 -0.52 -1.81
CA VAL A 137 -13.94 0.59 -0.92
C VAL A 137 -14.12 1.86 -1.73
N ILE A 138 -15.12 2.64 -1.37
CA ILE A 138 -15.26 4.01 -1.83
C ILE A 138 -14.62 4.89 -0.76
N PRO A 139 -13.53 5.63 -1.05
CA PRO A 139 -12.92 6.55 -0.09
C PRO A 139 -13.78 7.81 0.19
N LYS A 140 -14.94 7.91 -0.48
CA LYS A 140 -16.17 8.66 -0.14
C LYS A 140 -16.26 10.17 -0.43
N LEU A 141 -17.49 10.49 -0.88
CA LEU A 141 -18.15 11.81 -0.94
C LEU A 141 -18.07 12.61 0.37
N GLU A 142 -17.83 11.96 1.52
CA GLU A 142 -17.64 12.61 2.83
C GLU A 142 -16.47 13.61 2.80
N ASN A 143 -15.47 13.35 1.95
CA ASN A 143 -14.32 14.22 1.74
C ASN A 143 -14.57 15.36 0.72
N GLN A 144 -15.71 15.39 0.02
CA GLN A 144 -16.03 16.50 -0.91
C GLN A 144 -16.10 17.86 -0.20
N LEU A 145 -16.30 17.86 1.12
CA LEU A 145 -16.23 19.09 1.91
C LEU A 145 -14.81 19.66 2.00
N ILE A 146 -13.76 18.86 1.79
CA ILE A 146 -12.38 19.32 1.73
C ILE A 146 -12.21 20.32 0.58
N ASP A 147 -12.88 20.08 -0.55
CA ASP A 147 -12.85 20.97 -1.73
C ASP A 147 -13.58 22.32 -1.49
N LYS A 148 -14.25 22.49 -0.34
CA LYS A 148 -14.86 23.77 0.06
C LYS A 148 -13.90 24.68 0.83
N MET A 149 -12.66 24.26 1.04
CA MET A 149 -11.63 25.12 1.63
C MET A 149 -11.20 26.20 0.64
N TRP A 150 -11.01 27.42 1.15
CA TRP A 150 -10.50 28.55 0.36
C TRP A 150 -8.97 28.58 0.30
N GLU A 151 -8.31 27.93 1.26
CA GLU A 151 -6.86 27.71 1.33
C GLU A 151 -6.48 26.44 0.56
N ASP A 152 -5.38 26.51 -0.19
CA ASP A 152 -4.79 25.34 -0.86
C ASP A 152 -3.94 24.55 0.15
N SER A 153 -3.80 23.23 -0.01
CA SER A 153 -2.92 22.42 0.86
C SER A 153 -1.47 22.92 0.93
N LYS A 154 -1.01 23.63 -0.12
CA LYS A 154 0.32 24.25 -0.19
C LYS A 154 0.49 25.41 0.81
N ASP A 155 -0.60 26.05 1.23
CA ASP A 155 -0.59 27.19 2.14
C ASP A 155 -0.23 26.77 3.57
N PHE A 156 -0.39 25.48 3.89
CA PHE A 156 -0.03 24.89 5.18
C PHE A 156 1.38 24.29 5.21
N ILE A 157 2.15 24.41 4.13
CA ILE A 157 3.56 24.00 4.11
C ILE A 157 4.36 25.01 4.92
N SER A 158 4.66 24.67 6.17
CA SER A 158 5.38 25.55 7.09
C SER A 158 6.79 25.86 6.57
N PRO A 159 7.16 27.15 6.38
CA PRO A 159 8.51 27.52 5.99
C PRO A 159 9.55 27.20 7.07
N LEU A 160 9.13 26.98 8.32
CA LEU A 160 10.00 26.60 9.42
C LEU A 160 10.45 25.13 9.36
N CYS A 161 9.69 24.30 8.66
CA CYS A 161 10.02 22.89 8.43
C CYS A 161 10.73 22.67 7.08
N LEU A 162 11.01 23.75 6.34
CA LEU A 162 11.79 23.68 5.10
C LEU A 162 13.26 23.43 5.41
N ILE A 163 13.84 22.50 4.66
CA ILE A 163 15.04 21.74 5.03
C ILE A 163 15.85 22.15 3.78
N SER A 164 17.16 22.17 4.03
CA SER A 164 18.18 22.09 3.00
C SER A 164 18.69 20.65 2.87
N PRO A 165 18.73 20.09 1.64
CA PRO A 165 18.22 20.65 0.41
C PRO A 165 16.68 20.61 0.40
N LYS A 166 16.10 21.49 -0.41
CA LYS A 166 14.66 21.57 -0.62
C LYS A 166 14.11 20.24 -1.12
N TRP A 167 13.05 19.74 -0.47
CA TRP A 167 12.40 18.48 -0.86
C TRP A 167 11.95 18.52 -2.32
N GLU A 168 11.58 19.70 -2.84
CA GLU A 168 11.16 19.91 -4.23
C GLU A 168 12.24 19.48 -5.23
N THR A 169 13.49 19.78 -4.92
CA THR A 169 14.62 19.47 -5.79
C THR A 169 14.85 17.96 -5.84
N LEU A 170 14.88 17.32 -4.66
CA LEU A 170 15.04 15.88 -4.55
C LEU A 170 13.89 15.12 -5.23
N PHE A 171 12.65 15.60 -5.05
CA PHE A 171 11.49 14.98 -5.65
C PHE A 171 11.52 15.07 -7.18
N LYS A 172 11.83 16.25 -7.74
CA LYS A 172 11.97 16.44 -9.19
C LYS A 172 13.07 15.56 -9.79
N GLU A 173 14.24 15.52 -9.14
CA GLU A 173 15.35 14.64 -9.53
C GLU A 173 14.91 13.17 -9.57
N SER A 174 14.16 12.72 -8.56
CA SER A 174 13.62 11.35 -8.56
C SER A 174 12.64 11.10 -9.73
N CYS A 175 11.79 12.06 -10.07
CA CYS A 175 10.83 11.91 -11.17
C CYS A 175 11.48 11.89 -12.56
N GLU A 176 12.75 12.32 -12.69
CA GLU A 176 13.53 12.18 -13.93
C GLU A 176 14.06 10.75 -14.12
N LEU A 177 14.23 9.99 -13.03
CA LEU A 177 14.83 8.65 -13.02
C LEU A 177 13.82 7.52 -12.81
N PHE A 178 12.70 7.82 -12.15
CA PHE A 178 11.67 6.87 -11.77
C PHE A 178 10.31 7.31 -12.31
N GLU A 179 9.49 6.34 -12.74
CA GLU A 179 8.06 6.61 -12.87
C GLU A 179 7.53 6.98 -11.48
N PRO A 180 6.90 8.17 -11.31
CA PRO A 180 6.49 8.63 -10.00
C PRO A 180 5.47 7.67 -9.39
N LYS A 181 5.87 7.00 -8.32
CA LYS A 181 5.04 6.09 -7.51
C LYS A 181 4.88 6.60 -6.10
N MET A 182 5.95 7.08 -5.49
CA MET A 182 5.89 7.77 -4.20
C MET A 182 5.24 9.14 -4.39
N GLY A 183 4.19 9.43 -3.63
CA GLY A 183 3.55 10.74 -3.66
C GLY A 183 4.42 11.80 -2.99
N ILE A 184 4.29 13.04 -3.49
CA ILE A 184 4.99 14.20 -2.91
C ILE A 184 4.65 14.39 -1.42
N ARG A 185 3.40 14.07 -1.03
CA ARG A 185 2.90 14.19 0.36
C ARG A 185 3.56 13.17 1.27
N ASP A 186 3.71 11.94 0.78
CA ASP A 186 4.37 10.84 1.50
C ASP A 186 5.85 11.16 1.69
N PHE A 187 6.50 11.71 0.66
CA PHE A 187 7.89 12.14 0.76
C PHE A 187 8.08 13.28 1.78
N MET A 188 7.14 14.22 1.85
CA MET A 188 7.20 15.31 2.83
C MET A 188 7.05 14.82 4.28
N ASP A 189 6.29 13.76 4.55
CA ASP A 189 6.23 13.17 5.90
C ASP A 189 7.45 12.29 6.19
N LEU A 190 7.92 11.51 5.21
CA LEU A 190 9.15 10.74 5.34
C LEU A 190 10.35 11.64 5.67
N ILE A 191 10.50 12.76 4.95
CA ILE A 191 11.63 13.66 5.15
C ILE A 191 11.55 14.39 6.49
N GLN A 192 10.35 14.71 6.99
CA GLN A 192 10.18 15.20 8.37
C GLN A 192 10.62 14.16 9.41
N GLY A 193 10.34 12.87 9.16
CA GLY A 193 10.86 11.77 9.98
C GLY A 193 12.39 11.74 9.99
N LEU A 194 13.02 11.80 8.80
CA LEU A 194 14.48 11.83 8.64
C LEU A 194 15.12 13.06 9.31
N GLN A 195 14.48 14.23 9.21
CA GLN A 195 14.91 15.45 9.90
C GLN A 195 14.83 15.31 11.41
N ASN A 196 13.74 14.77 11.94
CA ASN A 196 13.55 14.59 13.37
C ASN A 196 14.65 13.70 13.97
N ILE A 197 14.99 12.58 13.31
CA ILE A 197 16.07 11.71 13.81
C ILE A 197 17.45 12.37 13.69
N THR A 198 17.66 13.21 12.67
CA THR A 198 18.95 13.88 12.41
C THR A 198 19.18 15.05 13.36
N SER A 199 18.22 15.97 13.46
CA SER A 199 18.28 17.15 14.34
C SER A 199 18.46 16.80 15.82
N ARG A 200 17.94 15.64 16.24
CA ARG A 200 18.07 15.11 17.60
C ARG A 200 19.29 14.22 17.80
N ASN A 201 20.13 14.06 16.77
CA ASN A 201 21.35 13.23 16.78
C ASN A 201 21.09 11.79 17.27
N LEU A 202 19.95 11.21 16.88
CA LEU A 202 19.58 9.87 17.33
C LEU A 202 20.50 8.83 16.68
N ALA A 203 21.08 7.87 17.38
CA ALA A 203 21.95 6.88 16.74
C ALA A 203 21.14 5.84 15.93
N GLY A 204 21.73 5.24 14.89
CA GLY A 204 21.13 4.10 14.16
C GLY A 204 20.97 4.32 12.66
N ASN A 205 20.73 3.23 11.94
CA ASN A 205 20.55 3.23 10.49
C ASN A 205 19.10 3.50 10.10
N ILE A 206 18.84 3.52 8.80
CA ILE A 206 17.50 3.65 8.21
C ILE A 206 17.20 2.36 7.46
N ALA A 207 15.98 1.87 7.58
CA ALA A 207 15.51 0.72 6.82
C ALA A 207 14.20 1.06 6.09
N GLU A 208 14.11 0.65 4.83
CA GLU A 208 12.90 0.62 4.02
C GLU A 208 12.51 -0.84 3.78
N PHE A 209 11.21 -1.13 3.89
CA PHE A 209 10.64 -2.45 3.63
C PHE A 209 9.55 -2.35 2.56
N GLY A 210 9.82 -2.98 1.42
CA GLY A 210 9.10 -2.77 0.17
C GLY A 210 9.64 -1.53 -0.54
N SER A 211 10.56 -1.78 -1.47
CA SER A 211 11.21 -0.76 -2.28
C SER A 211 10.63 -0.68 -3.68
N PHE A 212 9.95 -1.72 -4.16
CA PHE A 212 9.42 -1.83 -5.52
C PHE A 212 10.49 -1.43 -6.57
N ARG A 213 10.30 -0.27 -7.24
CA ARG A 213 11.24 0.25 -8.24
C ARG A 213 12.31 1.19 -7.68
N GLY A 214 12.28 1.50 -6.38
CA GLY A 214 13.34 2.17 -5.62
C GLY A 214 13.22 3.69 -5.47
N GLN A 215 12.11 4.34 -5.86
CA GLN A 215 12.02 5.81 -5.82
C GLN A 215 12.15 6.36 -4.39
N SER A 216 11.46 5.78 -3.42
CA SER A 216 11.49 6.17 -2.00
C SER A 216 12.88 5.96 -1.39
N GLY A 217 13.48 4.78 -1.59
CA GLY A 217 14.87 4.51 -1.20
C GLY A 217 15.87 5.48 -1.81
N TYR A 218 15.70 5.84 -3.08
CA TYR A 218 16.52 6.86 -3.74
C TYR A 218 16.38 8.22 -3.06
N LEU A 219 15.14 8.65 -2.80
CA LEU A 219 14.86 9.91 -2.11
C LEU A 219 15.48 9.97 -0.70
N ILE A 220 15.41 8.87 0.06
CA ILE A 220 16.08 8.75 1.35
C ILE A 220 17.60 8.90 1.18
N ALA A 221 18.20 8.15 0.25
CA ALA A 221 19.64 8.17 0.02
C ALA A 221 20.15 9.55 -0.40
N ARG A 222 19.45 10.24 -1.32
CA ARG A 222 19.80 11.62 -1.73
C ARG A 222 19.71 12.59 -0.57
N PHE A 223 18.68 12.47 0.28
CA PHE A 223 18.57 13.29 1.48
C PHE A 223 19.74 13.06 2.43
N LEU A 224 20.13 11.81 2.70
CA LEU A 224 21.27 11.50 3.55
C LEU A 224 22.59 12.01 2.98
N GLU A 225 22.82 11.84 1.68
CA GLU A 225 24.03 12.35 1.03
C GLU A 225 24.13 13.88 1.14
N SER A 226 23.02 14.58 0.97
CA SER A 226 22.99 16.04 1.07
C SER A 226 23.30 16.60 2.46
N LEU A 227 23.22 15.75 3.48
CA LEU A 227 23.58 16.04 4.87
C LEU A 227 24.96 15.51 5.25
N ASP A 228 25.70 14.92 4.31
CA ASP A 228 26.96 14.19 4.56
C ASP A 228 26.80 13.14 5.68
N SER A 229 25.64 12.48 5.72
CA SER A 229 25.30 11.53 6.77
C SER A 229 26.03 10.19 6.58
N GLU A 230 26.64 9.70 7.66
CA GLU A 230 27.27 8.36 7.71
C GLU A 230 26.27 7.21 7.91
N ARG A 231 24.99 7.50 8.18
CA ARG A 231 23.96 6.45 8.32
C ARG A 231 23.86 5.62 7.05
N LYS A 232 23.67 4.31 7.23
CA LYS A 232 23.33 3.41 6.13
C LYS A 232 21.82 3.35 5.92
N LEU A 233 21.43 3.29 4.66
CA LEU A 233 20.09 2.91 4.22
C LEU A 233 20.08 1.43 3.83
N PHE A 234 19.21 0.65 4.48
CA PHE A 234 18.93 -0.73 4.12
C PHE A 234 17.61 -0.80 3.35
N MET A 235 17.64 -1.34 2.14
CA MET A 235 16.47 -1.50 1.29
C MET A 235 16.11 -2.98 1.21
N PHE A 236 15.07 -3.38 1.95
CA PHE A 236 14.58 -4.76 2.01
C PHE A 236 13.41 -4.95 1.06
N ASP A 237 13.57 -5.82 0.08
CA ASP A 237 12.51 -6.16 -0.88
C ASP A 237 12.79 -7.55 -1.48
N MET A 238 11.74 -8.18 -2.01
CA MET A 238 11.90 -9.35 -2.88
C MET A 238 12.82 -9.06 -4.08
N PHE A 239 12.83 -7.82 -4.60
CA PHE A 239 13.45 -7.38 -5.85
C PHE A 239 13.24 -8.39 -6.98
N ASP A 240 12.01 -8.87 -7.07
CA ASP A 240 11.52 -9.85 -8.03
C ASP A 240 10.03 -9.61 -8.22
N SER A 241 9.20 -10.15 -7.33
CA SER A 241 7.75 -9.93 -7.29
C SER A 241 7.22 -10.08 -5.87
N PHE A 242 5.99 -9.62 -5.65
CA PHE A 242 5.31 -9.73 -4.37
C PHE A 242 5.21 -11.20 -3.92
N PRO A 243 5.55 -11.53 -2.66
CA PRO A 243 5.54 -12.91 -2.17
C PRO A 243 4.13 -13.52 -2.22
N VAL A 244 4.03 -14.84 -2.12
CA VAL A 244 2.73 -15.50 -1.97
C VAL A 244 2.18 -15.20 -0.58
N GLU A 245 1.00 -14.59 -0.53
CA GLU A 245 0.32 -14.25 0.72
C GLU A 245 -0.70 -15.33 1.09
N ILE A 246 -0.48 -15.96 2.24
CA ILE A 246 -1.35 -17.02 2.78
C ILE A 246 -2.50 -16.47 3.62
N ILE A 247 -2.39 -15.21 4.08
CA ILE A 247 -3.42 -14.57 4.88
C ILE A 247 -4.48 -14.03 3.94
N GLY A 248 -5.73 -14.39 4.20
CA GLY A 248 -6.83 -14.23 3.26
C GLY A 248 -7.05 -12.80 2.78
N VAL A 249 -6.83 -11.81 3.65
CA VAL A 249 -7.04 -10.38 3.37
C VAL A 249 -6.12 -9.81 2.28
N ASP A 250 -4.95 -10.42 2.08
CA ASP A 250 -3.91 -9.96 1.16
C ASP A 250 -3.60 -10.95 0.05
N HIS A 251 -4.35 -12.05 -0.03
CA HIS A 251 -4.12 -13.13 -1.00
C HIS A 251 -4.01 -12.62 -2.44
N PHE A 252 -4.79 -11.58 -2.78
CA PHE A 252 -4.80 -10.97 -4.11
C PHE A 252 -3.48 -10.31 -4.53
N TRP A 253 -2.58 -9.97 -3.59
CA TRP A 253 -1.27 -9.40 -3.89
C TRP A 253 -0.27 -10.43 -4.42
N SER A 254 -0.52 -11.73 -4.21
CA SER A 254 0.42 -12.79 -4.55
C SER A 254 0.93 -12.69 -5.99
N LYS A 255 2.26 -12.63 -6.17
CA LYS A 255 2.95 -12.57 -7.48
C LYS A 255 2.61 -11.33 -8.32
N THR A 256 2.26 -10.22 -7.67
CA THR A 256 2.13 -8.91 -8.31
C THR A 256 3.45 -8.13 -8.24
N HIS A 257 3.47 -6.86 -8.66
CA HIS A 257 4.60 -5.95 -8.48
C HIS A 257 5.96 -6.48 -8.99
N GLU A 258 5.96 -7.09 -10.18
CA GLU A 258 7.19 -7.55 -10.82
C GLU A 258 8.16 -6.39 -11.11
N VAL A 259 9.45 -6.58 -10.82
CA VAL A 259 10.52 -5.60 -11.03
C VAL A 259 11.81 -6.24 -11.57
N ASP A 260 12.62 -5.44 -12.26
CA ASP A 260 13.98 -5.82 -12.65
C ASP A 260 15.00 -5.27 -11.63
N PHE A 261 15.62 -6.16 -10.86
CA PHE A 261 16.61 -5.76 -9.85
C PHE A 261 17.88 -5.13 -10.43
N ALA A 262 18.27 -5.49 -11.65
CA ALA A 262 19.44 -4.89 -12.29
C ALA A 262 19.15 -3.43 -12.64
N GLU A 263 17.98 -3.15 -13.23
CA GLU A 263 17.54 -1.79 -13.55
C GLU A 263 17.47 -0.90 -12.30
N ILE A 264 16.98 -1.44 -11.18
CA ILE A 264 16.94 -0.71 -9.91
C ILE A 264 18.36 -0.34 -9.49
N LYS A 265 19.30 -1.30 -9.44
CA LYS A 265 20.68 -1.02 -9.01
C LYS A 265 21.38 0.01 -9.88
N GLU A 266 21.10 0.04 -11.19
CA GLU A 266 21.67 1.03 -12.11
C GLU A 266 21.29 2.47 -11.72
N LYS A 267 20.06 2.70 -11.25
CA LYS A 267 19.58 4.03 -10.82
C LYS A 267 20.25 4.54 -9.54
N PHE A 268 20.92 3.67 -8.80
CA PHE A 268 21.61 3.98 -7.54
C PHE A 268 23.12 4.08 -7.68
N VAL A 269 23.67 3.91 -8.90
CA VAL A 269 25.10 4.05 -9.16
C VAL A 269 25.58 5.45 -8.76
N GLY A 270 26.63 5.48 -7.95
CA GLY A 270 27.25 6.73 -7.46
C GLY A 270 26.77 7.16 -6.07
N LEU A 271 25.64 6.62 -5.59
CA LEU A 271 25.19 6.85 -4.22
C LEU A 271 25.96 5.96 -3.24
N LYS A 272 26.20 6.49 -2.04
CA LYS A 272 26.96 5.81 -0.97
C LYS A 272 26.04 5.38 0.16
N ASN A 273 26.54 4.46 1.00
CA ASN A 273 25.88 4.02 2.24
C ASN A 273 24.50 3.37 2.02
N ILE A 274 24.34 2.60 0.94
CA ILE A 274 23.11 1.87 0.63
C ILE A 274 23.41 0.37 0.58
N GLU A 275 22.55 -0.43 1.21
CA GLU A 275 22.61 -1.89 1.19
C GLU A 275 21.26 -2.46 0.72
N PHE A 276 21.27 -3.11 -0.44
CA PHE A 276 20.11 -3.83 -0.95
C PHE A 276 20.06 -5.23 -0.33
N VAL A 277 18.96 -5.56 0.34
CA VAL A 277 18.75 -6.88 0.94
C VAL A 277 17.65 -7.60 0.17
N LYS A 278 18.07 -8.41 -0.80
CA LYS A 278 17.16 -9.14 -1.71
C LYS A 278 16.58 -10.40 -1.07
N GLY A 279 15.26 -10.52 -1.11
CA GLY A 279 14.49 -11.70 -0.71
C GLY A 279 13.36 -11.34 0.25
N ASP A 280 12.62 -12.36 0.69
CA ASP A 280 11.54 -12.14 1.67
C ASP A 280 12.14 -11.63 2.98
N PHE A 281 11.83 -10.37 3.34
CA PHE A 281 12.38 -9.72 4.52
C PHE A 281 11.98 -10.41 5.83
N THR A 282 10.92 -11.23 5.82
CA THR A 282 10.59 -12.08 6.98
C THR A 282 11.63 -13.17 7.25
N ILE A 283 12.52 -13.41 6.28
CA ILE A 283 13.63 -14.36 6.34
C ILE A 283 14.98 -13.61 6.32
N THR A 284 15.14 -12.62 5.44
CA THR A 284 16.43 -11.98 5.21
C THR A 284 16.81 -10.96 6.28
N PHE A 285 15.85 -10.40 7.01
CA PHE A 285 16.10 -9.40 8.05
C PHE A 285 17.08 -9.87 9.14
N GLU A 286 16.88 -11.08 9.66
CA GLU A 286 17.72 -11.66 10.74
C GLU A 286 19.19 -11.85 10.31
N ASN A 287 19.43 -12.04 9.01
CA ASN A 287 20.78 -12.22 8.46
C ASN A 287 21.42 -10.90 7.99
N SER A 288 20.68 -9.79 8.06
CA SER A 288 21.20 -8.47 7.69
C SER A 288 22.09 -7.90 8.79
N ASN A 289 23.00 -6.99 8.41
CA ASN A 289 23.84 -6.26 9.36
C ASN A 289 23.23 -4.91 9.78
N CYS A 290 21.90 -4.74 9.65
CA CYS A 290 21.23 -3.43 9.75
C CYS A 290 21.39 -2.74 11.11
N GLY A 291 21.58 -3.52 12.18
CA GLY A 291 21.82 -3.01 13.53
C GLY A 291 20.63 -2.23 14.07
N LYS A 292 20.88 -1.25 14.94
CA LYS A 292 19.82 -0.40 15.51
C LYS A 292 19.30 0.58 14.47
N LEU A 293 17.98 0.80 14.47
CA LEU A 293 17.29 1.62 13.48
C LEU A 293 16.74 2.89 14.14
N ALA A 294 17.01 4.03 13.50
CA ALA A 294 16.46 5.33 13.90
C ALA A 294 15.16 5.64 13.14
N LEU A 295 15.04 5.19 11.88
CA LEU A 295 13.82 5.30 11.09
C LEU A 295 13.57 4.01 10.31
N VAL A 296 12.30 3.61 10.27
CA VAL A 296 11.81 2.44 9.53
C VAL A 296 10.66 2.91 8.66
N PHE A 297 10.83 2.85 7.34
CA PHE A 297 9.79 3.14 6.37
C PHE A 297 9.17 1.81 5.92
N VAL A 298 7.87 1.65 6.13
CA VAL A 298 7.10 0.42 5.87
C VAL A 298 6.11 0.71 4.75
N ASP A 299 6.37 0.13 3.59
CA ASP A 299 5.63 0.29 2.32
C ASP A 299 5.55 -1.10 1.65
N CYS A 300 4.85 -2.03 2.31
CA CYS A 300 4.87 -3.45 1.94
C CYS A 300 3.49 -4.07 1.73
N ASP A 301 2.44 -3.25 1.76
CA ASP A 301 1.01 -3.53 1.53
C ASP A 301 0.34 -4.54 2.48
N SER A 302 1.04 -5.61 2.88
CA SER A 302 0.46 -6.81 3.47
C SER A 302 0.47 -6.82 5.01
N PHE A 303 -0.51 -7.51 5.57
CA PHE A 303 -0.62 -7.81 6.98
C PHE A 303 0.59 -8.63 7.44
N ARG A 304 0.97 -9.70 6.71
CA ARG A 304 2.08 -10.58 7.08
C ARG A 304 3.38 -9.81 7.21
N GLY A 305 3.68 -8.99 6.21
CA GLY A 305 4.88 -8.15 6.18
C GLY A 305 4.86 -7.14 7.33
N THR A 306 3.78 -6.37 7.43
CA THR A 306 3.63 -5.32 8.44
C THR A 306 3.67 -5.87 9.88
N ASP A 307 2.95 -6.96 10.16
CA ASP A 307 2.93 -7.62 11.47
C ASP A 307 4.30 -8.17 11.85
N PHE A 308 5.02 -8.79 10.91
CA PHE A 308 6.40 -9.21 11.13
C PHE A 308 7.28 -8.02 11.54
N LEU A 309 7.24 -6.92 10.78
CA LEU A 309 8.09 -5.76 11.03
C LEU A 309 7.79 -5.13 12.39
N ILE A 310 6.52 -5.00 12.77
CA ILE A 310 6.14 -4.48 14.08
C ILE A 310 6.70 -5.36 15.20
N ASN A 311 6.46 -6.67 15.12
CA ASN A 311 6.85 -7.61 16.17
C ASN A 311 8.37 -7.79 16.27
N LYS A 312 9.09 -7.67 15.16
CA LYS A 312 10.55 -7.82 15.15
C LYS A 312 11.28 -6.54 15.46
N ILE A 313 10.84 -5.41 14.92
CA ILE A 313 11.66 -4.20 14.91
C ILE A 313 11.36 -3.29 16.09
N PHE A 314 10.09 -3.14 16.47
CA PHE A 314 9.70 -2.05 17.36
C PHE A 314 10.38 -2.10 18.74
N ASP A 315 10.38 -3.26 19.41
CA ASP A 315 11.00 -3.37 20.73
C ASP A 315 12.52 -3.58 20.63
N ASP A 316 12.98 -4.39 19.68
CA ASP A 316 14.34 -4.91 19.69
C ASP A 316 15.33 -4.12 18.81
N TYR A 317 14.90 -3.43 17.76
CA TYR A 317 15.79 -2.77 16.79
C TYR A 317 15.60 -1.26 16.74
N LEU A 318 14.36 -0.79 16.87
CA LEU A 318 14.04 0.63 16.89
C LEU A 318 14.56 1.26 18.19
N ILE A 319 15.37 2.30 18.04
CA ILE A 319 15.88 3.05 19.19
C ILE A 319 14.80 3.92 19.82
N LYS A 320 15.00 4.29 21.10
CA LYS A 320 14.16 5.28 21.76
C LYS A 320 14.19 6.60 20.99
N GLY A 321 13.01 7.15 20.70
CA GLY A 321 12.82 8.33 19.86
C GLY A 321 12.88 8.06 18.36
N GLY A 322 13.19 6.83 17.95
CA GLY A 322 13.12 6.39 16.55
C GLY A 322 11.68 6.22 16.08
N VAL A 323 11.50 6.24 14.77
CA VAL A 323 10.19 6.35 14.13
C VAL A 323 9.96 5.19 13.15
N MET A 324 8.78 4.58 13.20
CA MET A 324 8.23 3.76 12.11
C MET A 324 7.18 4.57 11.37
N ILE A 325 7.23 4.57 10.04
CA ILE A 325 6.25 5.22 9.17
C ILE A 325 5.61 4.11 8.33
N PHE A 326 4.32 3.89 8.52
CA PHE A 326 3.50 2.97 7.73
C PHE A 326 2.82 3.78 6.63
N GLU A 327 3.38 3.76 5.43
CA GLU A 327 2.90 4.52 4.26
C GLU A 327 1.47 4.10 3.93
N ASP A 328 1.27 2.80 3.87
CA ASP A 328 0.07 2.16 3.33
C ASP A 328 -1.21 2.39 4.14
N TYR A 329 -1.07 2.83 5.40
CA TYR A 329 -2.18 2.84 6.34
C TYR A 329 -3.34 3.70 5.87
N GLY A 330 -3.11 4.81 5.18
CA GLY A 330 -4.17 5.71 4.72
C GLY A 330 -4.90 5.19 3.49
N HIS A 331 -4.26 4.34 2.69
CA HIS A 331 -4.81 3.84 1.44
C HIS A 331 -5.96 2.88 1.73
N ALA A 332 -7.17 3.27 1.30
CA ALA A 332 -8.38 2.53 1.62
C ALA A 332 -8.33 1.07 1.11
N CYS A 333 -7.63 0.84 0.00
CA CYS A 333 -7.45 -0.46 -0.62
C CYS A 333 -6.37 -1.35 0.03
N LEU A 334 -5.67 -0.88 1.07
CA LEU A 334 -4.58 -1.60 1.75
C LEU A 334 -5.02 -2.04 3.14
N LEU A 335 -6.00 -2.93 3.17
CA LEU A 335 -6.63 -3.37 4.41
C LEU A 335 -5.70 -4.20 5.31
N GLY A 336 -4.87 -5.06 4.73
CA GLY A 336 -3.92 -5.90 5.47
C GLY A 336 -2.95 -5.09 6.34
N ASN A 337 -2.23 -4.14 5.74
CA ASN A 337 -1.36 -3.21 6.47
C ASN A 337 -2.09 -2.54 7.64
N ARG A 338 -3.27 -1.94 7.37
CA ARG A 338 -4.08 -1.25 8.40
C ARG A 338 -4.43 -2.17 9.57
N LEU A 339 -4.83 -3.41 9.30
CA LEU A 339 -5.15 -4.40 10.32
C LEU A 339 -3.94 -4.74 11.20
N ALA A 340 -2.75 -4.87 10.60
CA ALA A 340 -1.51 -5.14 11.33
C ALA A 340 -1.10 -3.98 12.23
N VAL A 341 -1.20 -2.74 11.74
CA VAL A 341 -0.94 -1.53 12.55
C VAL A 341 -1.86 -1.48 13.77
N HIS A 342 -3.16 -1.69 13.58
CA HIS A 342 -4.11 -1.75 14.70
C HIS A 342 -3.79 -2.88 15.68
N LYS A 343 -3.47 -4.08 15.18
CA LYS A 343 -3.06 -5.20 16.03
C LYS A 343 -1.82 -4.86 16.87
N GLY A 344 -0.85 -4.18 16.28
CA GLY A 344 0.44 -3.90 16.89
C GLY A 344 0.47 -2.69 17.83
N PHE A 345 -0.38 -1.69 17.61
CA PHE A 345 -0.29 -0.39 18.30
C PHE A 345 -1.57 0.06 19.01
N ASP A 346 -2.72 -0.60 18.83
CA ASP A 346 -3.92 -0.29 19.63
C ASP A 346 -3.56 -0.43 21.13
N ASN A 347 -3.68 0.67 21.89
CA ASN A 347 -3.39 0.77 23.33
C ASN A 347 -1.92 0.54 23.76
N ARG A 348 -0.97 0.56 22.83
CA ARG A 348 0.46 0.36 23.15
C ARG A 348 1.04 1.57 23.88
N GLN A 349 1.47 1.38 25.13
CA GLN A 349 1.88 2.48 26.02
C GLN A 349 3.29 3.04 25.72
N ASN A 350 4.21 2.24 25.19
CA ASN A 350 5.56 2.67 24.83
C ASN A 350 5.68 3.23 23.41
N ALA A 351 4.54 3.60 22.81
CA ALA A 351 4.44 4.13 21.47
C ALA A 351 3.64 5.44 21.49
N PHE A 352 4.17 6.48 20.86
CA PHE A 352 3.39 7.64 20.47
C PHE A 352 2.96 7.43 19.02
N CYS A 353 1.66 7.39 18.77
CA CYS A 353 1.09 7.11 17.44
C CYS A 353 0.32 8.33 16.92
N PHE A 354 0.49 8.65 15.65
CA PHE A 354 -0.21 9.73 14.97
C PHE A 354 -0.54 9.34 13.53
N PHE A 355 -1.70 9.75 13.04
CA PHE A 355 -2.11 9.54 11.66
C PHE A 355 -2.06 10.86 10.88
N SER A 356 -1.23 10.91 9.84
CA SER A 356 -1.14 12.07 8.95
C SER A 356 -2.26 12.02 7.92
N GLN A 357 -3.24 12.92 8.04
CA GLN A 357 -4.27 13.10 7.01
C GLN A 357 -3.69 13.66 5.70
N PHE A 358 -2.47 14.19 5.73
CA PHE A 358 -1.82 14.79 4.58
C PHE A 358 -1.28 13.74 3.62
N SER A 359 -0.40 12.84 4.08
CA SER A 359 0.11 11.71 3.30
C SER A 359 -0.85 10.52 3.31
N GLY A 360 -1.51 10.28 4.44
CA GLY A 360 -2.13 8.99 4.74
C GLY A 360 -1.21 8.06 5.55
N SER A 361 0.01 8.48 5.90
CA SER A 361 0.89 7.63 6.71
C SER A 361 0.45 7.54 8.16
N TYR A 362 0.61 6.37 8.76
CA TYR A 362 0.56 6.20 10.22
C TYR A 362 1.98 6.20 10.78
N ILE A 363 2.24 7.12 11.70
CA ILE A 363 3.57 7.38 12.24
C ILE A 363 3.60 6.93 13.69
N VAL A 364 4.60 6.12 14.03
CA VAL A 364 4.82 5.62 15.39
C VAL A 364 6.21 6.00 15.85
N CYS A 365 6.29 6.70 16.97
CA CYS A 365 7.54 7.03 17.65
C CYS A 365 7.67 6.21 18.93
N LYS A 366 8.82 5.54 19.12
CA LYS A 366 9.09 4.78 20.35
C LYS A 366 9.43 5.72 21.50
N THR A 367 8.67 5.67 22.58
CA THR A 367 8.81 6.61 23.71
C THR A 367 9.73 6.10 24.82
N HIS A 368 9.86 4.78 24.98
CA HIS A 368 10.64 4.15 26.05
C HIS A 368 11.56 3.06 25.56
#